data_AF-A0A285KLI1-F1
#
_entry.id   AF-A0A285KLI1-F1
#
_cell.length_a   1.000
_cell.length_b   1.000
_cell.length_c   1.000
_cell.angle_alpha   90.00
_cell.angle_beta   90.00
_cell.angle_gamma   90.00
#
_symmetry.space_group_name_H-M   'P 1'
#
loop_
_entity.id
_entity.type
_entity.pdbx_description
1 polymer ?
#
loop_
_entity_poly.entity_id
_entity_poly.type
_entity_poly.pdbx_seq_one_letter_code
_entity_poly.pdbx_strand_id
1 'polypeptide(L)'
;MDGPGSQQQHALDETAGWPRISDYWPDTPDTPGTPGGDSDEPYPRPETRRKPRHLALIAGVAGVVVLIVVTGVVLLRMATTSDRTPAAAPNPEIVVPSPSAPVSIEPAPVSPSATTPSAAASQAPLSPPPAPSSPAATSKPPSGPAFPAATFVLAGGMRELNVTVGRPPTNGIARVSTPGDSSVTPDATLKGTTLTLTTKENDQEGEAVVDVMLDERIAWTIKTVHGVRRATFTMAEGKVGGFDLQGGANSFEMTLPRQDAEIPLRMSGGVNSWKIRTEGSFPVKLIVAKGIGESNLNGRRDQDLAPGDTRQSDGDDSSGGLKIDAVGGVGTLEVKPL
;
A
#
# COMPACT_ATOMS: atom_id res chain seq x y z
N MET A 1 -5.11 84.92 20.00
CA MET A 1 -6.35 84.11 19.97
C MET A 1 -6.08 82.90 19.10
N ASP A 2 -6.46 81.74 19.64
CA ASP A 2 -6.67 80.44 19.00
C ASP A 2 -5.47 79.58 18.55
N GLY A 3 -5.35 78.40 19.18
CA GLY A 3 -4.59 77.23 18.68
C GLY A 3 -5.34 76.51 17.54
N PRO A 4 -5.14 75.21 17.23
CA PRO A 4 -4.35 74.15 17.89
C PRO A 4 -3.43 73.38 16.88
N GLY A 5 -2.77 72.28 17.27
CA GLY A 5 -2.10 71.42 16.29
C GLY A 5 -1.16 70.34 16.82
N SER A 6 -1.76 69.24 17.25
CA SER A 6 -1.23 67.90 17.51
C SER A 6 -0.06 67.46 16.60
N GLN A 7 1.09 67.10 17.19
CA GLN A 7 2.04 66.19 16.55
C GLN A 7 1.67 64.75 16.92
N GLN A 8 1.20 64.02 15.90
CA GLN A 8 1.05 62.57 15.91
C GLN A 8 2.20 62.01 15.08
N GLN A 9 3.20 61.40 15.72
CA GLN A 9 4.09 60.44 15.08
C GLN A 9 3.99 59.13 15.86
N HIS A 10 3.35 58.17 15.20
CA HIS A 10 3.33 56.76 15.55
C HIS A 10 4.76 56.22 15.62
N ALA A 11 5.14 55.69 16.78
CA ALA A 11 6.30 54.84 16.95
C ALA A 11 5.84 53.51 17.55
N LEU A 12 5.90 52.46 16.71
CA LEU A 12 6.21 51.06 17.01
C LEU A 12 5.59 50.46 18.28
N ASP A 13 4.46 49.78 18.10
CA ASP A 13 3.93 48.81 19.06
C ASP A 13 4.57 47.44 18.75
N GLU A 14 5.70 47.17 19.40
CA GLU A 14 6.40 45.89 19.39
C GLU A 14 6.31 45.35 20.83
N THR A 15 5.37 44.42 21.08
CA THR A 15 5.45 43.31 22.07
C THR A 15 4.09 42.62 22.24
N ALA A 16 3.60 41.96 21.19
CA ALA A 16 2.64 40.87 21.38
C ALA A 16 3.41 39.63 21.87
N GLY A 17 3.71 39.61 23.18
CA GLY A 17 4.33 38.49 23.85
C GLY A 17 3.39 37.29 23.86
N TRP A 18 3.78 36.21 23.18
CA TRP A 18 3.07 34.94 23.25
C TRP A 18 3.04 34.43 24.70
N PRO A 19 1.91 33.89 25.20
CA PRO A 19 1.82 33.36 26.55
C PRO A 19 2.82 32.23 26.77
N ARG A 20 3.50 32.24 27.92
CA ARG A 20 4.48 31.21 28.27
C ARG A 20 3.74 29.92 28.63
N ILE A 21 4.16 28.83 28.01
CA ILE A 21 3.63 27.47 28.26
C ILE A 21 3.73 27.04 29.73
N SER A 22 4.60 27.70 30.50
CA SER A 22 4.77 27.55 31.94
C SER A 22 3.49 27.82 32.74
N ASP A 23 2.57 28.63 32.21
CA ASP A 23 1.33 29.00 32.89
C ASP A 23 0.23 27.91 32.80
N TYR A 24 0.44 26.86 32.00
CA TYR A 24 -0.54 25.79 31.75
C TYR A 24 -0.24 24.48 32.48
N TRP A 25 0.83 24.39 33.28
CA TRP A 25 1.13 23.23 34.10
C TRP A 25 1.14 23.60 35.58
N PRO A 26 0.13 23.23 36.38
CA PRO A 26 0.21 23.38 37.82
C PRO A 26 1.29 22.42 38.35
N ASP A 27 2.21 22.99 39.12
CA ASP A 27 3.27 22.28 39.81
C ASP A 27 2.71 21.14 40.70
N THR A 28 3.42 20.03 40.68
CA THR A 28 3.32 18.91 41.62
C THR A 28 3.32 19.43 43.08
N PRO A 29 2.45 18.93 43.98
CA PRO A 29 2.43 19.41 45.34
C PRO A 29 3.73 19.13 46.09
N ASP A 30 4.11 20.12 46.88
CA ASP A 30 5.25 20.18 47.79
C ASP A 30 5.48 18.89 48.57
N THR A 31 6.72 18.42 48.56
CA THR A 31 7.20 17.43 49.53
C THR A 31 7.38 18.16 50.88
N PRO A 32 6.74 17.72 51.97
CA PRO A 32 6.88 18.41 53.26
C PRO A 32 8.30 18.27 53.80
N GLY A 33 8.83 19.38 54.29
CA GLY A 33 10.18 19.52 54.83
C GLY A 33 10.49 18.56 55.97
N THR A 34 11.74 18.10 55.99
CA THR A 34 12.33 17.38 57.12
C THR A 34 12.98 18.38 58.07
N PRO A 35 12.62 18.42 59.37
CA PRO A 35 13.35 19.18 60.37
C PRO A 35 14.65 18.45 60.73
N GLY A 36 15.70 19.23 60.99
CA GLY A 36 16.99 18.72 61.46
C GLY A 36 16.92 17.95 62.78
N GLY A 37 17.80 16.97 62.92
CA GLY A 37 18.04 16.23 64.15
C GLY A 37 19.31 15.41 64.00
N ASP A 38 20.36 15.86 64.68
CA ASP A 38 21.61 15.14 64.88
C ASP A 38 21.35 13.82 65.63
N SER A 39 21.85 12.71 65.09
CA SER A 39 22.21 11.53 65.87
C SER A 39 23.10 10.60 65.05
N ASP A 40 24.30 10.37 65.59
CA ASP A 40 25.27 9.35 65.22
C ASP A 40 24.62 7.95 65.07
N GLU A 41 24.81 7.29 63.92
CA GLU A 41 25.13 5.86 63.86
C GLU A 41 25.65 5.46 62.45
N PRO A 42 26.69 4.61 62.35
CA PRO A 42 27.35 4.30 61.09
C PRO A 42 26.70 3.07 60.42
N TYR A 43 25.91 3.28 59.37
CA TYR A 43 25.51 2.20 58.47
C TYR A 43 26.55 1.99 57.34
N PRO A 44 26.94 0.73 57.04
CA PRO A 44 27.87 0.44 55.97
C PRO A 44 27.22 0.68 54.59
N ARG A 45 27.94 1.41 53.72
CA ARG A 45 27.54 1.63 52.33
C ARG A 45 27.52 0.30 51.54
N PRO A 46 26.50 0.02 50.72
CA PRO A 46 26.63 -0.98 49.67
C PRO A 46 27.56 -0.45 48.57
N GLU A 47 28.66 -1.17 48.35
CA GLU A 47 29.63 -0.88 47.29
C GLU A 47 28.97 -0.95 45.91
N THR A 48 29.10 0.14 45.15
CA THR A 48 28.77 0.16 43.73
C THR A 48 29.80 -0.66 42.97
N ARG A 49 29.43 -1.91 42.65
CA ARG A 49 30.26 -2.82 41.85
C ARG A 49 30.34 -2.36 40.40
N ARG A 50 31.28 -1.44 40.14
CA ARG A 50 31.79 -1.12 38.81
C ARG A 50 32.33 -2.41 38.17
N LYS A 51 31.69 -2.90 37.11
CA LYS A 51 32.26 -3.95 36.26
C LYS A 51 33.24 -3.32 35.25
N PRO A 52 34.49 -3.79 35.17
CA PRO A 52 35.50 -3.24 34.29
C PRO A 52 35.30 -3.69 32.83
N ARG A 53 35.55 -2.75 31.92
CA ARG A 53 35.70 -2.98 30.49
C ARG A 53 37.11 -3.51 30.22
N HIS A 54 37.22 -4.73 29.71
CA HIS A 54 38.37 -5.22 28.95
C HIS A 54 37.78 -5.94 27.72
N LEU A 55 37.79 -5.33 26.53
CA LEU A 55 38.89 -5.40 25.56
C LEU A 55 39.15 -6.85 25.11
N ALA A 56 38.34 -7.30 24.15
CA ALA A 56 38.70 -8.37 23.22
C ALA A 56 38.49 -7.82 21.81
N LEU A 57 39.61 -7.36 21.24
CA LEU A 57 39.79 -6.92 19.88
C LEU A 57 40.35 -8.13 19.10
N ILE A 58 39.91 -8.29 17.85
CA ILE A 58 40.52 -9.05 16.75
C ILE A 58 40.27 -10.57 16.70
N ALA A 59 39.34 -10.97 15.82
CA ALA A 59 39.58 -11.97 14.76
C ALA A 59 38.34 -12.05 13.84
N GLY A 60 38.49 -11.71 12.55
CA GLY A 60 37.41 -11.85 11.57
C GLY A 60 37.44 -10.92 10.35
N VAL A 61 38.60 -10.36 9.98
CA VAL A 61 38.79 -9.72 8.67
C VAL A 61 39.05 -10.81 7.64
N ALA A 62 37.98 -11.36 7.06
CA ALA A 62 38.02 -12.16 5.83
C ALA A 62 36.62 -12.22 5.21
N GLY A 63 36.17 -11.12 4.59
CA GLY A 63 34.88 -11.09 3.90
C GLY A 63 34.52 -9.78 3.20
N VAL A 64 35.50 -8.91 2.89
CA VAL A 64 35.24 -7.54 2.39
C VAL A 64 35.84 -7.27 0.99
N VAL A 65 36.34 -8.27 0.25
CA VAL A 65 36.99 -8.01 -1.06
C VAL A 65 36.21 -8.48 -2.30
N VAL A 66 35.01 -9.06 -2.17
CA VAL A 66 34.25 -9.51 -3.36
C VAL A 66 33.09 -8.58 -3.78
N LEU A 67 32.70 -7.58 -2.97
CA LEU A 67 31.51 -6.75 -3.27
C LEU A 67 31.80 -5.37 -3.88
N ILE A 68 33.06 -5.03 -4.16
CA ILE A 68 33.41 -3.73 -4.81
C ILE A 68 33.55 -3.86 -6.34
N VAL A 69 33.62 -5.08 -6.90
CA VAL A 69 33.70 -5.27 -8.36
C VAL A 69 32.33 -5.24 -9.05
N VAL A 70 31.23 -5.49 -8.33
CA VAL A 70 29.89 -5.55 -8.95
C VAL A 70 29.17 -4.19 -8.97
N THR A 71 29.51 -3.26 -8.08
CA THR A 71 28.88 -1.92 -8.02
C THR A 71 29.44 -0.93 -9.05
N GLY A 72 30.65 -1.18 -9.57
CA GLY A 72 31.32 -0.29 -10.54
C GLY A 72 30.82 -0.40 -11.99
N VAL A 73 30.18 -1.52 -12.37
CA VAL A 73 29.77 -1.75 -13.78
C VAL A 73 28.41 -1.12 -14.11
N VAL A 74 27.57 -0.84 -13.11
CA VAL A 74 26.22 -0.29 -13.35
C VAL A 74 26.21 1.25 -13.46
N LEU A 75 27.17 1.96 -12.83
CA LEU A 75 27.22 3.42 -12.89
C LEU A 75 27.97 3.98 -14.11
N LEU A 76 28.68 3.15 -14.90
CA LEU A 76 29.40 3.62 -16.09
C LEU A 76 28.59 3.56 -17.40
N ARG A 77 27.36 3.05 -17.38
CA ARG A 77 26.50 2.94 -18.59
C ARG A 77 25.45 4.04 -18.75
N MET A 78 25.35 4.99 -17.81
CA MET A 78 24.31 6.03 -17.81
C MET A 78 24.81 7.48 -17.96
N ALA A 79 26.13 7.72 -18.06
CA ALA A 79 26.69 9.07 -18.03
C ALA A 79 27.22 9.60 -19.38
N THR A 80 27.03 8.92 -20.52
CA THR A 80 27.65 9.35 -21.80
C THR A 80 26.71 9.47 -22.99
N THR A 81 25.43 9.79 -22.78
CA THR A 81 24.56 10.31 -23.86
C THR A 81 23.40 11.06 -23.18
N SER A 82 23.39 12.39 -23.14
CA SER A 82 22.83 13.16 -24.25
C SER A 82 23.15 14.64 -24.05
N ASP A 83 24.13 15.13 -24.81
CA ASP A 83 24.16 16.52 -25.27
C ASP A 83 23.96 16.48 -26.78
N ARG A 84 22.73 16.77 -27.22
CA ARG A 84 22.42 17.18 -28.60
C ARG A 84 20.97 17.63 -28.75
N THR A 85 20.79 18.95 -28.81
CA THR A 85 19.88 19.62 -29.75
C THR A 85 20.81 20.22 -30.82
N PRO A 86 20.52 20.29 -32.15
CA PRO A 86 19.22 20.55 -32.79
C PRO A 86 18.92 19.77 -34.10
N ALA A 87 17.65 19.82 -34.57
CA ALA A 87 17.26 20.20 -35.95
C ALA A 87 15.75 19.96 -36.18
N ALA A 88 15.13 20.88 -36.90
CA ALA A 88 13.70 20.96 -37.19
C ALA A 88 13.30 20.30 -38.52
N ALA A 89 11.99 19.98 -38.60
CA ALA A 89 11.12 19.70 -39.76
C ALA A 89 11.07 18.27 -40.35
N PRO A 90 9.95 17.83 -41.01
CA PRO A 90 8.64 18.45 -41.20
C PRO A 90 7.43 17.60 -40.70
N ASN A 91 6.26 18.23 -40.76
CA ASN A 91 4.92 17.79 -40.36
C ASN A 91 4.40 16.56 -41.16
N PRO A 92 3.88 15.48 -40.53
CA PRO A 92 3.14 14.46 -41.25
C PRO A 92 1.67 14.86 -41.43
N GLU A 93 1.31 15.01 -42.70
CA GLU A 93 -0.04 15.22 -43.23
C GLU A 93 -0.98 14.08 -42.78
N ILE A 94 -2.05 14.44 -42.06
CA ILE A 94 -3.09 13.51 -41.60
C ILE A 94 -3.99 13.18 -42.79
N VAL A 95 -3.87 11.96 -43.32
CA VAL A 95 -4.83 11.38 -44.26
C VAL A 95 -6.06 10.89 -43.50
N VAL A 96 -7.20 11.52 -43.74
CA VAL A 96 -8.52 11.15 -43.21
C VAL A 96 -9.13 10.08 -44.13
N PRO A 97 -9.46 8.86 -43.67
CA PRO A 97 -10.29 7.95 -44.44
C PRO A 97 -11.79 8.28 -44.26
N SER A 98 -12.48 8.47 -45.38
CA SER A 98 -13.93 8.65 -45.50
C SER A 98 -14.74 7.47 -44.92
N PRO A 99 -15.92 7.72 -44.33
CA PRO A 99 -16.84 6.66 -43.90
C PRO A 99 -17.62 6.06 -45.08
N SER A 100 -17.54 4.74 -45.24
CA SER A 100 -18.39 3.97 -46.17
C SER A 100 -19.80 3.78 -45.60
N ALA A 101 -20.79 3.97 -46.47
CA ALA A 101 -22.23 3.92 -46.23
C ALA A 101 -22.75 2.56 -45.72
N PRO A 102 -23.94 2.53 -45.06
CA PRO A 102 -24.51 1.31 -44.51
C PRO A 102 -25.11 0.38 -45.59
N VAL A 103 -24.87 -0.92 -45.43
CA VAL A 103 -25.43 -1.97 -46.27
C VAL A 103 -26.88 -2.23 -45.85
N SER A 104 -27.82 -1.93 -46.75
CA SER A 104 -29.25 -2.26 -46.64
C SER A 104 -29.46 -3.73 -46.99
N ILE A 105 -30.12 -4.49 -46.11
CA ILE A 105 -30.47 -5.90 -46.34
C ILE A 105 -31.97 -5.93 -46.67
N GLU A 106 -32.28 -6.12 -47.95
CA GLU A 106 -33.65 -6.25 -48.45
C GLU A 106 -34.07 -7.74 -48.50
N PRO A 107 -35.28 -8.13 -48.02
CA PRO A 107 -35.72 -9.52 -47.98
C PRO A 107 -36.40 -9.94 -49.29
N ALA A 108 -36.01 -11.10 -49.83
CA ALA A 108 -36.65 -11.73 -50.99
C ALA A 108 -37.64 -12.84 -50.59
N PRO A 109 -38.66 -13.14 -51.44
CA PRO A 109 -40.00 -13.52 -51.01
C PRO A 109 -40.29 -15.04 -50.96
N VAL A 110 -41.39 -15.35 -50.25
CA VAL A 110 -42.06 -16.65 -50.13
C VAL A 110 -42.84 -17.05 -51.38
N SER A 111 -42.94 -18.36 -51.67
CA SER A 111 -44.15 -19.01 -52.24
C SER A 111 -44.06 -20.55 -52.29
N PRO A 112 -45.20 -21.28 -52.35
CA PRO A 112 -45.47 -22.44 -51.50
C PRO A 112 -45.74 -23.77 -52.26
N SER A 113 -45.88 -24.89 -51.54
CA SER A 113 -46.61 -26.08 -52.03
C SER A 113 -47.24 -26.88 -50.88
N ALA A 114 -48.57 -26.77 -50.79
CA ALA A 114 -49.62 -27.81 -50.68
C ALA A 114 -49.20 -29.30 -50.57
N THR A 115 -49.92 -30.28 -49.99
CA THR A 115 -51.12 -30.43 -49.11
C THR A 115 -51.14 -31.94 -48.69
N THR A 116 -51.52 -32.22 -47.43
CA THR A 116 -52.05 -33.42 -46.67
C THR A 116 -52.44 -34.75 -47.39
N PRO A 117 -52.86 -35.86 -46.70
CA PRO A 117 -52.82 -36.29 -45.27
C PRO A 117 -52.38 -37.79 -45.07
N SER A 118 -52.23 -38.28 -43.82
CA SER A 118 -52.84 -39.56 -43.34
C SER A 118 -52.26 -40.09 -42.01
N ALA A 119 -53.18 -40.19 -41.04
CA ALA A 119 -53.37 -41.18 -39.97
C ALA A 119 -52.19 -41.95 -39.30
N ALA A 120 -52.27 -41.93 -37.97
CA ALA A 120 -51.54 -42.77 -37.02
C ALA A 120 -51.86 -44.28 -37.14
N ALA A 121 -50.83 -45.12 -36.96
CA ALA A 121 -50.92 -46.37 -36.19
C ALA A 121 -49.52 -46.85 -35.78
N SER A 122 -49.42 -47.31 -34.53
CA SER A 122 -48.28 -47.89 -33.84
C SER A 122 -47.44 -48.89 -34.63
N GLN A 123 -46.12 -48.84 -34.43
CA GLN A 123 -45.34 -49.95 -33.85
C GLN A 123 -43.88 -49.52 -33.62
N ALA A 124 -43.46 -49.49 -32.35
CA ALA A 124 -42.07 -49.71 -31.95
C ALA A 124 -41.77 -51.21 -32.13
N PRO A 125 -40.51 -51.68 -32.36
CA PRO A 125 -39.38 -51.36 -31.48
C PRO A 125 -38.01 -51.21 -32.18
N LEU A 126 -37.02 -50.89 -31.34
CA LEU A 126 -35.57 -51.01 -31.51
C LEU A 126 -34.82 -49.73 -31.92
N SER A 127 -34.23 -49.13 -30.89
CA SER A 127 -33.27 -48.05 -30.89
C SER A 127 -32.10 -48.28 -31.87
N PRO A 128 -31.78 -47.31 -32.74
CA PRO A 128 -30.42 -47.07 -33.20
C PRO A 128 -29.67 -46.21 -32.17
N PRO A 129 -28.35 -46.41 -32.00
CA PRO A 129 -27.53 -45.68 -31.02
C PRO A 129 -27.55 -44.17 -31.29
N PRO A 130 -27.47 -43.30 -30.25
CA PRO A 130 -27.35 -41.88 -30.46
C PRO A 130 -26.05 -41.59 -31.21
N ALA A 131 -26.17 -40.90 -32.34
CA ALA A 131 -25.03 -40.32 -33.04
C ALA A 131 -24.19 -39.50 -32.05
N PRO A 132 -22.84 -39.53 -32.14
CA PRO A 132 -22.01 -38.71 -31.29
C PRO A 132 -22.38 -37.25 -31.52
N SER A 133 -22.95 -36.63 -30.49
CA SER A 133 -23.12 -35.19 -30.39
C SER A 133 -21.83 -34.52 -30.83
N SER A 134 -21.93 -33.57 -31.77
CA SER A 134 -20.84 -32.64 -32.09
C SER A 134 -20.12 -32.26 -30.81
N PRO A 135 -18.78 -32.35 -30.74
CA PRO A 135 -18.05 -31.87 -29.57
C PRO A 135 -18.48 -30.44 -29.34
N ALA A 136 -19.11 -30.22 -28.17
CA ALA A 136 -19.44 -28.91 -27.67
C ALA A 136 -18.20 -28.04 -27.91
N ALA A 137 -18.41 -26.89 -28.58
CA ALA A 137 -17.39 -25.87 -28.69
C ALA A 137 -16.87 -25.63 -27.27
N THR A 138 -15.67 -26.16 -27.01
CA THR A 138 -14.97 -25.92 -25.76
C THR A 138 -14.70 -24.44 -25.80
N SER A 139 -15.51 -23.66 -25.08
CA SER A 139 -15.23 -22.26 -24.83
C SER A 139 -13.81 -22.23 -24.28
N LYS A 140 -12.91 -21.65 -25.07
CA LYS A 140 -11.54 -21.38 -24.65
C LYS A 140 -11.63 -20.81 -23.23
N PRO A 141 -10.90 -21.37 -22.24
CA PRO A 141 -10.89 -20.82 -20.89
C PRO A 141 -10.68 -19.31 -21.00
N PRO A 142 -11.41 -18.48 -20.23
CA PRO A 142 -11.22 -17.04 -20.28
C PRO A 142 -9.71 -16.78 -20.19
N SER A 143 -9.19 -16.04 -21.17
CA SER A 143 -7.77 -15.72 -21.25
C SER A 143 -7.32 -15.29 -19.86
N GLY A 144 -6.28 -15.96 -19.34
CA GLY A 144 -5.71 -15.63 -18.04
C GLY A 144 -5.32 -14.14 -17.97
N PRO A 145 -5.04 -13.60 -16.78
CA PRO A 145 -4.60 -12.22 -16.67
C PRO A 145 -3.38 -11.99 -17.58
N ALA A 146 -3.25 -10.78 -18.10
CA ALA A 146 -2.12 -10.42 -18.98
C ALA A 146 -0.75 -10.63 -18.31
N PHE A 147 -0.71 -10.62 -16.97
CA PHE A 147 0.50 -10.79 -16.17
C PHE A 147 0.26 -11.73 -14.98
N PRO A 148 1.23 -12.59 -14.62
CA PRO A 148 1.14 -13.39 -13.40
C PRO A 148 1.43 -12.57 -12.14
N ALA A 149 2.17 -11.46 -12.26
CA ALA A 149 2.54 -10.57 -11.17
C ALA A 149 2.63 -9.12 -11.65
N ALA A 150 2.30 -8.18 -10.78
CA ALA A 150 2.33 -6.74 -11.07
C ALA A 150 2.65 -5.93 -9.82
N THR A 151 3.04 -4.67 -10.02
CA THR A 151 3.27 -3.72 -8.93
C THR A 151 2.24 -2.61 -8.99
N PHE A 152 1.58 -2.33 -7.87
CA PHE A 152 0.79 -1.12 -7.69
C PHE A 152 1.63 -0.10 -6.91
N VAL A 153 1.80 1.09 -7.48
CA VAL A 153 2.58 2.18 -6.87
C VAL A 153 1.65 3.35 -6.61
N LEU A 154 1.53 3.71 -5.34
CA LEU A 154 0.96 5.00 -4.96
C LEU A 154 2.04 6.08 -5.01
N ALA A 155 1.93 6.96 -6.01
CA ALA A 155 2.84 8.09 -6.23
C ALA A 155 2.20 9.46 -5.96
N GLY A 156 0.89 9.54 -5.72
CA GLY A 156 0.21 10.76 -5.28
C GLY A 156 -0.10 10.74 -3.78
N GLY A 157 -0.24 11.92 -3.17
CA GLY A 157 -0.81 12.04 -1.83
C GLY A 157 -2.34 12.07 -1.89
N MET A 158 -3.01 11.40 -0.96
CA MET A 158 -4.45 11.55 -0.75
C MET A 158 -4.83 11.30 0.70
N ARG A 159 -6.08 11.62 1.05
CA ARG A 159 -6.57 11.41 2.42
C ARG A 159 -6.95 9.96 2.65
N GLU A 160 -7.67 9.34 1.73
CA GLU A 160 -8.14 7.98 1.88
C GLU A 160 -7.89 7.15 0.63
N LEU A 161 -7.43 5.91 0.85
CA LEU A 161 -7.24 4.91 -0.19
C LEU A 161 -7.94 3.62 0.21
N ASN A 162 -8.83 3.11 -0.64
CA ASN A 162 -9.39 1.78 -0.50
C ASN A 162 -8.92 0.92 -1.66
N VAL A 163 -8.20 -0.15 -1.37
CA VAL A 163 -7.76 -1.13 -2.36
C VAL A 163 -8.45 -2.45 -2.09
N THR A 164 -9.12 -2.98 -3.10
CA THR A 164 -9.73 -4.32 -3.08
C THR A 164 -9.16 -5.15 -4.22
N VAL A 165 -9.36 -6.46 -4.15
CA VAL A 165 -9.19 -7.36 -5.30
C VAL A 165 -10.54 -7.82 -5.80
N GLY A 166 -10.60 -8.11 -7.10
CA GLY A 166 -11.78 -8.68 -7.74
C GLY A 166 -11.54 -8.84 -9.24
N ARG A 167 -12.62 -8.86 -10.02
CA ARG A 167 -12.54 -8.85 -11.49
C ARG A 167 -12.94 -7.50 -12.06
N PRO A 168 -11.99 -6.74 -12.63
CA PRO A 168 -12.30 -5.54 -13.38
C PRO A 168 -13.29 -5.82 -14.53
N PRO A 169 -14.29 -4.96 -14.76
CA PRO A 169 -15.34 -5.18 -15.77
C PRO A 169 -14.84 -5.01 -17.21
N THR A 170 -13.75 -4.27 -17.41
CA THR A 170 -12.99 -4.27 -18.66
C THR A 170 -11.84 -5.27 -18.54
N ASN A 171 -11.34 -5.82 -19.64
CA ASN A 171 -10.17 -6.73 -19.66
C ASN A 171 -8.84 -6.05 -19.20
N GLY A 172 -8.92 -5.03 -18.36
CA GLY A 172 -7.80 -4.37 -17.71
C GLY A 172 -7.41 -5.06 -16.39
N ILE A 173 -6.27 -4.65 -15.86
CA ILE A 173 -5.69 -5.22 -14.64
C ILE A 173 -6.19 -4.55 -13.35
N ALA A 174 -6.88 -3.42 -13.48
CA ALA A 174 -7.42 -2.66 -12.36
C ALA A 174 -8.57 -1.74 -12.82
N ARG A 175 -9.43 -1.36 -11.87
CA ARG A 175 -10.41 -0.30 -11.98
C ARG A 175 -10.10 0.73 -10.89
N VAL A 176 -10.02 2.00 -11.28
CA VAL A 176 -9.83 3.12 -10.35
C VAL A 176 -11.04 4.02 -10.43
N SER A 177 -11.59 4.40 -9.28
CA SER A 177 -12.73 5.30 -9.18
C SER A 177 -12.57 6.23 -7.98
N THR A 178 -13.35 7.29 -7.98
CA THR A 178 -13.45 8.23 -6.86
C THR A 178 -14.93 8.56 -6.66
N PRO A 179 -15.39 8.82 -5.42
CA PRO A 179 -16.68 9.44 -5.18
C PRO A 179 -16.82 10.76 -5.96
N GLY A 180 -18.04 11.10 -6.38
CA GLY A 180 -18.31 12.25 -7.24
C GLY A 180 -18.06 13.60 -6.57
N ASP A 181 -18.05 13.64 -5.23
CA ASP A 181 -17.78 14.79 -4.38
C ASP A 181 -16.30 14.91 -3.97
N SER A 182 -15.45 13.95 -4.32
CA SER A 182 -14.02 13.94 -3.95
C SER A 182 -13.25 15.10 -4.58
N SER A 183 -12.45 15.81 -3.77
CA SER A 183 -11.58 16.92 -4.19
C SER A 183 -10.41 16.51 -5.10
N VAL A 184 -10.30 15.23 -5.47
CA VAL A 184 -9.24 14.73 -6.36
C VAL A 184 -9.80 13.89 -7.50
N THR A 185 -9.17 14.04 -8.66
CA THR A 185 -9.35 13.14 -9.79
C THR A 185 -8.16 12.17 -9.86
N PRO A 186 -8.39 10.85 -9.77
CA PRO A 186 -7.31 9.87 -9.88
C PRO A 186 -6.80 9.79 -11.32
N ASP A 187 -5.49 9.67 -11.47
CA ASP A 187 -4.81 9.44 -12.73
C ASP A 187 -3.91 8.20 -12.60
N ALA A 188 -4.33 7.12 -13.27
CA ALA A 188 -3.69 5.82 -13.20
C ALA A 188 -3.01 5.49 -14.53
N THR A 189 -1.70 5.27 -14.49
CA THR A 189 -0.89 4.96 -15.67
C THR A 189 -0.24 3.59 -15.53
N LEU A 190 -0.42 2.73 -16.51
CA LEU A 190 0.26 1.43 -16.60
C LEU A 190 1.51 1.53 -17.49
N LYS A 191 2.68 1.21 -16.93
CA LYS A 191 3.94 1.04 -17.69
C LYS A 191 4.50 -0.36 -17.42
N GLY A 192 4.50 -1.21 -18.45
CA GLY A 192 4.83 -2.63 -18.29
C GLY A 192 3.89 -3.31 -17.31
N THR A 193 4.42 -3.81 -16.20
CA THR A 193 3.66 -4.45 -15.10
C THR A 193 3.46 -3.53 -13.89
N THR A 194 3.80 -2.24 -14.01
CA THR A 194 3.68 -1.27 -12.92
C THR A 194 2.52 -0.32 -13.17
N LEU A 195 1.50 -0.42 -12.31
CA LEU A 195 0.37 0.50 -12.25
C LEU A 195 0.70 1.63 -11.27
N THR A 196 0.89 2.83 -11.78
CA THR A 196 1.17 4.02 -10.96
C THR A 196 -0.10 4.85 -10.80
N LEU A 197 -0.49 5.11 -9.55
CA LEU A 197 -1.61 5.98 -9.20
C LEU A 197 -1.09 7.33 -8.70
N THR A 198 -1.60 8.38 -9.32
CA THR A 198 -1.43 9.78 -8.90
C THR A 198 -2.82 10.43 -8.78
N THR A 199 -2.87 11.61 -8.17
CA THR A 199 -4.08 12.39 -7.98
C THR A 199 -3.84 13.81 -8.47
N LYS A 200 -4.86 14.42 -9.05
CA LYS A 200 -4.88 15.85 -9.38
C LYS A 200 -6.04 16.48 -8.62
N GLU A 201 -5.80 17.63 -8.02
CA GLU A 201 -6.87 18.41 -7.38
C GLU A 201 -7.91 18.83 -8.43
N ASN A 202 -9.16 18.95 -8.00
CA ASN A 202 -10.27 19.43 -8.81
C ASN A 202 -11.10 20.46 -8.02
N ASP A 203 -12.14 21.01 -8.64
CA ASP A 203 -12.97 22.07 -8.03
C ASP A 203 -14.02 21.55 -7.02
N GLN A 204 -13.94 20.29 -6.58
CA GLN A 204 -14.86 19.73 -5.58
C GLN A 204 -14.32 19.94 -4.15
N GLU A 205 -15.22 20.02 -3.18
CA GLU A 205 -14.88 20.32 -1.77
C GLU A 205 -14.77 19.08 -0.86
N GLY A 206 -15.08 17.87 -1.35
CA GLY A 206 -15.12 16.66 -0.52
C GLY A 206 -13.73 16.09 -0.20
N GLU A 207 -13.71 15.01 0.58
CA GLU A 207 -12.44 14.37 0.97
C GLU A 207 -11.72 13.76 -0.25
N ALA A 208 -10.38 13.82 -0.25
CA ALA A 208 -9.57 13.20 -1.28
C ALA A 208 -9.55 11.66 -1.11
N VAL A 209 -10.58 11.00 -1.62
CA VAL A 209 -10.82 9.55 -1.52
C VAL A 209 -10.60 8.88 -2.87
N VAL A 210 -9.94 7.74 -2.90
CA VAL A 210 -9.77 6.92 -4.11
C VAL A 210 -10.03 5.45 -3.81
N ASP A 211 -10.84 4.82 -4.66
CA ASP A 211 -11.12 3.39 -4.64
C ASP A 211 -10.43 2.69 -5.81
N VAL A 212 -9.73 1.61 -5.52
CA VAL A 212 -8.97 0.81 -6.48
C VAL A 212 -9.38 -0.65 -6.35
N MET A 213 -9.84 -1.26 -7.44
CA MET A 213 -10.06 -2.69 -7.53
C MET A 213 -8.99 -3.30 -8.45
N LEU A 214 -8.14 -4.15 -7.89
CA LEU A 214 -7.07 -4.85 -8.61
C LEU A 214 -7.55 -6.23 -9.09
N ASP A 215 -7.01 -6.73 -10.21
CA ASP A 215 -7.33 -8.08 -10.68
C ASP A 215 -6.81 -9.15 -9.69
N GLU A 216 -7.73 -9.92 -9.12
CA GLU A 216 -7.48 -10.97 -8.12
C GLU A 216 -6.51 -12.07 -8.60
N ARG A 217 -6.39 -12.26 -9.93
CA ARG A 217 -5.58 -13.32 -10.53
C ARG A 217 -4.09 -12.98 -10.60
N ILE A 218 -3.74 -11.72 -10.35
CA ILE A 218 -2.37 -11.19 -10.42
C ILE A 218 -1.77 -11.15 -9.02
N ALA A 219 -0.51 -11.60 -8.86
CA ALA A 219 0.22 -11.43 -7.61
C ALA A 219 0.70 -9.97 -7.48
N TRP A 220 0.09 -9.21 -6.56
CA TRP A 220 0.35 -7.78 -6.41
C TRP A 220 1.43 -7.49 -5.38
N THR A 221 2.43 -6.70 -5.79
CA THR A 221 3.30 -5.99 -4.85
C THR A 221 2.81 -4.56 -4.70
N ILE A 222 2.56 -4.13 -3.48
CA ILE A 222 2.05 -2.79 -3.18
C ILE A 222 3.20 -1.90 -2.72
N LYS A 223 3.32 -0.72 -3.32
CA LYS A 223 4.31 0.29 -2.92
C LYS A 223 3.63 1.62 -2.66
N THR A 224 3.97 2.29 -1.57
CA THR A 224 3.56 3.67 -1.31
C THR A 224 4.78 4.56 -1.22
N VAL A 225 4.86 5.59 -2.07
CA VAL A 225 5.97 6.56 -2.06
C VAL A 225 5.57 7.80 -1.25
N HIS A 226 4.32 8.21 -1.36
CA HIS A 226 3.76 9.33 -0.62
C HIS A 226 2.88 8.85 0.53
N GLY A 227 2.71 9.74 1.52
CA GLY A 227 1.88 9.46 2.68
C GLY A 227 0.39 9.52 2.37
N VAL A 228 -0.37 8.82 3.20
CA VAL A 228 -1.85 8.81 3.18
C VAL A 228 -2.35 9.04 4.58
N ARG A 229 -3.56 9.59 4.78
CA ARG A 229 -4.11 9.65 6.14
C ARG A 229 -4.61 8.28 6.57
N ARG A 230 -5.42 7.62 5.72
CA ARG A 230 -5.92 6.27 5.91
C ARG A 230 -5.74 5.45 4.63
N ALA A 231 -5.36 4.18 4.78
CA ALA A 231 -5.45 3.23 3.69
C ALA A 231 -5.92 1.87 4.16
N THR A 232 -6.83 1.29 3.37
CA THR A 232 -7.43 -0.01 3.58
C THR A 232 -7.09 -0.92 2.41
N PHE A 233 -6.51 -2.09 2.67
CA PHE A 233 -6.17 -3.08 1.65
C PHE A 233 -6.90 -4.40 1.93
N THR A 234 -7.98 -4.66 1.21
CA THR A 234 -8.73 -5.93 1.30
C THR A 234 -8.22 -6.88 0.22
N MET A 235 -7.27 -7.75 0.59
CA MET A 235 -6.51 -8.59 -0.33
C MET A 235 -6.77 -10.10 -0.15
N ALA A 236 -7.65 -10.48 0.77
CA ALA A 236 -7.94 -11.87 1.13
C ALA A 236 -8.31 -12.78 -0.06
N GLU A 237 -9.03 -12.24 -1.05
CA GLU A 237 -9.47 -13.02 -2.22
C GLU A 237 -8.42 -13.10 -3.34
N GLY A 238 -7.24 -12.52 -3.14
CA GLY A 238 -6.22 -12.32 -4.18
C GLY A 238 -4.90 -12.99 -3.88
N LYS A 239 -3.86 -12.54 -4.59
CA LYS A 239 -2.47 -12.99 -4.40
C LYS A 239 -1.59 -11.81 -4.04
N VAL A 240 -0.77 -11.96 -2.99
CA VAL A 240 0.07 -10.88 -2.47
C VAL A 240 1.54 -11.24 -2.61
N GLY A 241 2.28 -10.39 -3.32
CA GLY A 241 3.74 -10.48 -3.43
C GLY A 241 4.48 -9.73 -2.32
N GLY A 242 3.86 -8.73 -1.71
CA GLY A 242 4.42 -7.98 -0.58
C GLY A 242 4.00 -6.52 -0.53
N PHE A 243 4.46 -5.83 0.51
CA PHE A 243 4.19 -4.41 0.76
C PHE A 243 5.50 -3.65 1.05
N ASP A 244 5.70 -2.52 0.38
CA ASP A 244 6.78 -1.56 0.65
C ASP A 244 6.19 -0.17 0.86
N LEU A 245 5.95 0.17 2.13
CA LEU A 245 5.25 1.35 2.58
C LEU A 245 6.26 2.43 2.96
N GLN A 246 6.71 3.20 1.97
CA GLN A 246 7.71 4.26 2.15
C GLN A 246 7.08 5.57 2.60
N GLY A 247 5.86 5.84 2.15
CA GLY A 247 5.03 6.92 2.67
C GLY A 247 4.43 6.59 4.03
N GLY A 248 4.38 7.58 4.93
CA GLY A 248 3.78 7.40 6.26
C GLY A 248 2.25 7.43 6.23
N ALA A 249 1.61 6.95 7.30
CA ALA A 249 0.17 7.11 7.47
C ALA A 249 -0.29 7.27 8.92
N ASN A 250 -1.48 7.81 9.11
CA ASN A 250 -2.11 7.74 10.42
C ASN A 250 -2.69 6.33 10.68
N SER A 251 -3.32 5.72 9.68
CA SER A 251 -3.84 4.35 9.80
C SER A 251 -3.62 3.54 8.53
N PHE A 252 -3.07 2.33 8.70
CA PHE A 252 -3.05 1.28 7.69
C PHE A 252 -3.84 0.08 8.19
N GLU A 253 -4.87 -0.31 7.44
CA GLU A 253 -5.60 -1.56 7.69
C GLU A 253 -5.46 -2.47 6.47
N MET A 254 -5.23 -3.75 6.70
CA MET A 254 -5.14 -4.73 5.62
C MET A 254 -5.69 -6.08 6.02
N THR A 255 -6.21 -6.80 5.04
CA THR A 255 -6.63 -8.19 5.14
C THR A 255 -5.87 -8.98 4.08
N LEU A 256 -5.11 -9.99 4.49
CA LEU A 256 -4.18 -10.75 3.65
C LEU A 256 -4.68 -12.17 3.40
N PRO A 257 -4.43 -12.73 2.20
CA PRO A 257 -4.85 -14.09 1.82
C PRO A 257 -3.98 -15.14 2.50
N ARG A 258 -4.51 -16.36 2.65
CA ARG A 258 -3.69 -17.54 2.97
C ARG A 258 -2.83 -17.92 1.77
N GLN A 259 -1.52 -17.97 1.96
CA GLN A 259 -0.59 -18.44 0.93
C GLN A 259 0.63 -19.14 1.52
N ASP A 260 1.23 -20.02 0.74
CA ASP A 260 2.38 -20.85 1.14
C ASP A 260 3.70 -20.05 1.13
N ALA A 261 3.71 -18.85 0.54
CA ALA A 261 4.87 -17.98 0.45
C ALA A 261 4.84 -16.89 1.54
N GLU A 262 5.98 -16.65 2.19
CA GLU A 262 6.14 -15.56 3.16
C GLU A 262 5.76 -14.22 2.53
N ILE A 263 4.90 -13.45 3.19
CA ILE A 263 4.55 -12.10 2.75
C ILE A 263 5.52 -11.11 3.40
N PRO A 264 6.40 -10.44 2.63
CA PRO A 264 7.22 -9.36 3.17
C PRO A 264 6.42 -8.07 3.27
N LEU A 265 6.45 -7.43 4.43
CA LEU A 265 5.94 -6.09 4.66
C LEU A 265 7.02 -5.20 5.23
N ARG A 266 7.30 -4.10 4.56
CA ARG A 266 8.26 -3.11 5.01
C ARG A 266 7.56 -1.78 5.20
N MET A 267 7.72 -1.17 6.37
CA MET A 267 7.22 0.18 6.68
C MET A 267 8.39 1.11 6.95
N SER A 268 8.66 2.04 6.04
CA SER A 268 9.75 3.03 6.18
C SER A 268 9.25 4.42 6.55
N GLY A 269 8.03 4.79 6.16
CA GLY A 269 7.47 6.13 6.40
C GLY A 269 6.96 6.37 7.81
N GLY A 270 6.71 5.30 8.57
CA GLY A 270 6.13 5.34 9.90
C GLY A 270 4.59 5.37 9.87
N VAL A 271 3.98 4.85 10.93
CA VAL A 271 2.52 4.72 11.01
C VAL A 271 2.04 4.80 12.44
N ASN A 272 0.94 5.51 12.69
CA ASN A 272 0.37 5.57 14.04
C ASN A 272 -0.37 4.27 14.41
N SER A 273 -1.28 3.79 13.55
CA SER A 273 -1.98 2.51 13.74
C SER A 273 -1.83 1.59 12.53
N TRP A 274 -1.31 0.38 12.72
CA TRP A 274 -1.19 -0.63 11.68
C TRP A 274 -1.89 -1.92 12.10
N LYS A 275 -2.98 -2.25 11.39
CA LYS A 275 -3.75 -3.47 11.63
C LYS A 275 -3.66 -4.40 10.44
N ILE A 276 -3.30 -5.65 10.72
CA ILE A 276 -3.15 -6.70 9.74
C ILE A 276 -4.04 -7.86 10.17
N ARG A 277 -4.99 -8.21 9.30
CA ARG A 277 -5.82 -9.40 9.42
C ARG A 277 -5.35 -10.43 8.40
N THR A 278 -5.31 -11.70 8.79
CA THR A 278 -4.82 -12.78 7.93
C THR A 278 -5.88 -13.89 7.82
N GLU A 279 -6.03 -14.47 6.63
CA GLU A 279 -6.80 -15.70 6.48
C GLU A 279 -6.04 -16.89 7.06
N GLY A 280 -6.39 -17.25 8.29
CA GLY A 280 -5.67 -18.25 9.07
C GLY A 280 -4.65 -17.64 10.02
N SER A 281 -3.88 -18.50 10.70
CA SER A 281 -2.84 -18.07 11.65
C SER A 281 -1.49 -18.14 10.98
N PHE A 282 -0.88 -17.02 10.64
CA PHE A 282 0.49 -17.01 10.07
C PHE A 282 1.53 -16.88 11.18
N PRO A 283 2.66 -17.59 11.10
CA PRO A 283 3.81 -17.24 11.93
C PRO A 283 4.28 -15.83 11.52
N VAL A 284 4.48 -14.95 12.50
CA VAL A 284 4.89 -13.55 12.24
C VAL A 284 6.30 -13.35 12.76
N LYS A 285 7.17 -12.78 11.93
CA LYS A 285 8.49 -12.28 12.31
C LYS A 285 8.53 -10.77 12.17
N LEU A 286 8.68 -10.09 13.30
CA LEU A 286 8.77 -8.63 13.41
C LEU A 286 10.22 -8.22 13.68
N ILE A 287 10.75 -7.32 12.86
CA ILE A 287 12.08 -6.70 13.01
C ILE A 287 11.88 -5.20 13.19
N VAL A 288 12.37 -4.65 14.30
CA VAL A 288 12.16 -3.25 14.69
C VAL A 288 13.44 -2.44 14.46
N ALA A 289 13.39 -1.39 13.65
CA ALA A 289 14.56 -0.52 13.40
C ALA A 289 14.47 0.83 14.11
N LYS A 290 13.29 1.45 14.21
CA LYS A 290 13.11 2.76 14.87
C LYS A 290 12.33 2.74 16.18
N GLY A 291 11.62 1.66 16.46
CA GLY A 291 10.82 1.49 17.67
C GLY A 291 9.34 1.29 17.38
N ILE A 292 8.66 0.57 18.27
CA ILE A 292 7.21 0.36 18.26
C ILE A 292 6.64 0.62 19.65
N GLY A 293 5.58 1.43 19.75
CA GLY A 293 4.92 1.72 21.03
C GLY A 293 4.20 0.49 21.60
N GLU A 294 3.34 -0.14 20.81
CA GLU A 294 2.65 -1.38 21.19
C GLU A 294 2.62 -2.35 20.01
N SER A 295 2.80 -3.64 20.29
CA SER A 295 2.55 -4.71 19.33
C SER A 295 1.67 -5.80 19.93
N ASN A 296 0.77 -6.35 19.12
CA ASN A 296 -0.02 -7.53 19.42
C ASN A 296 0.07 -8.48 18.23
N LEU A 297 0.88 -9.54 18.35
CA LEU A 297 1.13 -10.52 17.31
C LEU A 297 0.46 -11.83 17.68
N ASN A 298 -0.67 -12.14 17.05
CA ASN A 298 -1.47 -13.35 17.33
C ASN A 298 -1.78 -13.52 18.83
N GLY A 299 -2.09 -12.43 19.53
CA GLY A 299 -2.40 -12.43 20.97
C GLY A 299 -1.19 -12.22 21.89
N ARG A 300 0.04 -12.30 21.38
CA ARG A 300 1.26 -11.96 22.13
C ARG A 300 1.45 -10.45 22.12
N ARG A 301 1.36 -9.82 23.29
CA ARG A 301 1.53 -8.37 23.43
C ARG A 301 2.90 -8.00 23.94
N ASP A 302 3.47 -6.97 23.33
CA ASP A 302 4.71 -6.32 23.76
C ASP A 302 4.50 -4.79 23.72
N GLN A 303 5.18 -4.07 24.61
CA GLN A 303 5.17 -2.61 24.68
C GLN A 303 6.59 -2.08 24.60
N ASP A 304 6.73 -0.84 24.12
CA ASP A 304 7.97 -0.08 24.06
C ASP A 304 9.14 -0.87 23.45
N LEU A 305 8.88 -1.49 22.29
CA LEU A 305 9.90 -2.24 21.56
C LEU A 305 10.99 -1.29 21.06
N ALA A 306 12.23 -1.60 21.40
CA ALA A 306 13.38 -0.77 21.11
C ALA A 306 13.91 -1.02 19.68
N PRO A 307 14.64 -0.07 19.09
CA PRO A 307 15.47 -0.31 17.92
C PRO A 307 16.37 -1.55 18.07
N GLY A 308 16.34 -2.44 17.08
CA GLY A 308 17.11 -3.69 17.07
C GLY A 308 16.33 -4.90 17.60
N ASP A 309 15.16 -4.70 18.21
CA ASP A 309 14.35 -5.81 18.70
C ASP A 309 13.83 -6.68 17.54
N THR A 310 13.78 -7.98 17.81
CA THR A 310 13.09 -8.96 16.96
C THR A 310 12.06 -9.69 17.81
N ARG A 311 10.86 -9.85 17.27
CA ARG A 311 9.78 -10.65 17.87
C ARG A 311 9.31 -11.68 16.87
N GLN A 312 8.90 -12.82 17.40
CA GLN A 312 8.31 -13.88 16.62
C GLN A 312 7.06 -14.36 17.32
N SER A 313 5.97 -14.51 16.58
CA SER A 313 4.76 -15.19 17.04
C SER A 313 4.64 -16.55 16.39
N ASP A 314 3.96 -17.44 17.09
CA ASP A 314 3.61 -18.75 16.59
C ASP A 314 2.48 -18.62 15.54
N GLY A 315 2.33 -19.63 14.70
CA GLY A 315 1.29 -19.72 13.69
C GLY A 315 1.22 -21.12 13.09
N ASP A 316 0.47 -21.26 12.01
CA ASP A 316 0.40 -22.49 11.23
C ASP A 316 1.63 -22.58 10.32
N ASP A 317 2.53 -23.50 10.64
CA ASP A 317 3.77 -23.76 9.88
C ASP A 317 3.53 -24.27 8.45
N SER A 318 2.27 -24.63 8.11
CA SER A 318 1.89 -24.94 6.72
C SER A 318 1.65 -23.69 5.86
N SER A 319 1.71 -22.49 6.44
CA SER A 319 1.63 -21.21 5.73
C SER A 319 2.99 -20.56 5.58
N GLY A 320 3.14 -19.70 4.57
CA GLY A 320 4.41 -19.03 4.28
C GLY A 320 4.85 -18.02 5.34
N GLY A 321 3.93 -17.55 6.18
CA GLY A 321 4.23 -16.60 7.25
C GLY A 321 4.20 -15.12 6.83
N LEU A 322 4.48 -14.27 7.81
CA LEU A 322 4.49 -12.82 7.67
C LEU A 322 5.82 -12.25 8.18
N LYS A 323 6.57 -11.57 7.32
CA LYS A 323 7.78 -10.86 7.74
C LYS A 323 7.54 -9.36 7.72
N ILE A 324 7.61 -8.74 8.89
CA ILE A 324 7.39 -7.30 9.09
C ILE A 324 8.72 -6.62 9.43
N ASP A 325 9.16 -5.72 8.56
CA ASP A 325 10.29 -4.83 8.77
C ASP A 325 9.76 -3.41 9.12
N ALA A 326 9.74 -3.09 10.42
CA ALA A 326 9.33 -1.78 10.94
C ALA A 326 10.54 -0.82 10.96
N VAL A 327 10.84 -0.25 9.79
CA VAL A 327 11.97 0.66 9.58
C VAL A 327 11.68 2.07 10.08
N GLY A 328 10.46 2.56 9.82
CA GLY A 328 9.91 3.76 10.44
C GLY A 328 9.30 3.46 11.81
N GLY A 329 8.95 4.51 12.56
CA GLY A 329 8.29 4.34 13.86
C GLY A 329 6.86 3.84 13.70
N VAL A 330 6.44 2.91 14.55
CA VAL A 330 5.07 2.38 14.60
C VAL A 330 4.44 2.70 15.95
N GLY A 331 3.27 3.34 15.98
CA GLY A 331 2.55 3.56 17.24
C GLY A 331 2.02 2.24 17.80
N THR A 332 1.05 1.66 17.10
CA THR A 332 0.46 0.35 17.43
C THR A 332 0.49 -0.57 16.22
N LEU A 333 0.94 -1.81 16.42
CA LEU A 333 0.88 -2.91 15.45
C LEU A 333 -0.03 -4.02 15.98
N GLU A 334 -1.08 -4.36 15.24
CA GLU A 334 -1.94 -5.51 15.54
C GLU A 334 -1.90 -6.48 14.36
N VAL A 335 -1.56 -7.74 14.63
CA VAL A 335 -1.68 -8.86 13.69
C VAL A 335 -2.55 -9.93 14.32
N LYS A 336 -3.62 -10.31 13.61
CA LYS A 336 -4.49 -11.40 14.05
C LYS A 336 -5.13 -12.16 12.89
N PRO A 337 -5.57 -13.40 13.12
CA PRO A 337 -6.48 -14.09 12.20
C PRO A 337 -7.81 -13.33 12.06
N LEU A 338 -8.48 -13.50 10.92
CA LEU A 338 -9.86 -13.08 10.71
C LEU A 338 -10.84 -13.80 11.65
#